data_AF-A0A5K1A378-F1
#
_entry.id   AF-A0A5K1A378-F1
#
_cell.length_a   1.000
_cell.length_b   1.000
_cell.length_c   1.000
_cell.angle_alpha   90.00
_cell.angle_beta   90.00
_cell.angle_gamma   90.00
#
_symmetry.space_group_name_H-M   'P 1'
#
loop_
_entity.id
_entity.type
_entity.pdbx_description
1 polymer ?
#
loop_
_entity_poly.entity_id
_entity_poly.type
_entity_poly.pdbx_seq_one_letter_code
_entity_poly.pdbx_strand_id
1 'polypeptide(L)' 'GVYRELLPKQQVFSKALYTFDIGQNDLTSGLFRNLSIDEVKAYIPDALAQFSDVVK' A
#
# COMPACT_ATOMS: atom_id res chain seq x y z
N GLY A 1 -23.05 -9.35 7.87
CA GLY A 1 -22.02 -10.22 7.27
C GLY A 1 -21.23 -10.88 8.39
N VAL A 2 -20.81 -12.13 8.18
CA VAL A 2 -20.15 -13.00 9.18
C VAL A 2 -18.93 -12.39 9.88
N TYR A 3 -18.27 -11.38 9.29
CA TYR A 3 -17.09 -10.74 9.89
C TYR A 3 -17.38 -9.55 10.80
N ARG A 4 -18.64 -9.10 10.91
CA ARG A 4 -18.97 -7.85 11.62
C ARG A 4 -18.57 -7.87 13.10
N GLU A 5 -18.66 -9.04 13.74
CA GLU A 5 -18.32 -9.22 15.15
C GLU A 5 -16.83 -9.54 15.38
N LEU A 6 -16.12 -9.93 14.31
CA LEU A 6 -14.71 -10.32 14.37
C LEU A 6 -13.76 -9.16 14.04
N LEU A 7 -14.24 -8.16 13.29
CA LEU A 7 -13.43 -7.01 12.92
C LEU A 7 -13.31 -6.01 14.08
N PRO A 8 -12.16 -5.33 14.21
CA PRO A 8 -12.03 -4.20 15.10
C PRO A 8 -13.07 -3.11 14.81
N LYS A 9 -13.35 -2.26 15.80
CA LYS A 9 -14.15 -1.04 15.57
C LYS A 9 -13.46 -0.17 14.53
N GLN A 10 -14.22 0.53 13.69
CA GLN A 10 -13.69 1.38 12.62
C GLN A 10 -12.60 2.35 13.11
N GLN A 11 -12.75 2.92 14.31
CA GLN A 11 -11.77 3.87 14.87
C GLN A 11 -10.39 3.26 15.21
N VAL A 12 -10.28 1.92 15.19
CA VAL A 12 -9.03 1.20 15.45
C VAL A 12 -8.16 1.17 14.19
N PHE A 13 -8.77 1.11 13.00
CA PHE A 13 -8.03 1.01 11.74
C PHE A 13 -7.10 2.22 11.53
N SER A 14 -7.59 3.45 11.69
CA SER A 14 -6.75 4.65 11.53
C SER A 14 -5.62 4.83 12.58
N LYS A 15 -5.59 3.99 13.62
CA LYS A 15 -4.58 4.02 14.70
C LYS A 15 -3.64 2.82 14.69
N ALA A 16 -3.86 1.85 13.80
CA ALA A 16 -3.03 0.66 13.75
C ALA A 16 -1.66 0.96 13.11
N LEU A 17 -0.66 0.17 13.48
CA LEU A 17 0.62 0.15 12.81
C LEU A 17 0.50 -0.78 11.59
N TYR A 18 0.63 -0.23 10.39
CA TYR A 18 0.64 -0.98 9.15
C TYR A 18 2.06 -1.20 8.67
N THR A 19 2.41 -2.46 8.42
CA THR A 19 3.67 -2.84 7.78
C THR A 19 3.35 -3.47 6.44
N PHE A 20 3.91 -2.92 5.37
CA PHE A 20 3.72 -3.43 4.01
C PHE A 20 5.02 -4.07 3.53
N ASP A 21 4.95 -5.35 3.20
CA ASP A 21 6.03 -6.05 2.49
C ASP A 21 5.63 -6.11 1.00
N ILE A 22 6.09 -5.11 0.23
CA ILE A 22 5.68 -4.88 -1.15
C ILE A 22 6.87 -4.51 -2.04
N GLY A 23 6.66 -4.53 -3.35
CA GLY A 23 7.57 -3.90 -4.31
C GLY A 23 8.32 -4.86 -5.22
N GLN A 24 8.51 -6.14 -4.87
CA GLN A 24 9.18 -7.08 -5.78
C GLN A 24 8.43 -7.20 -7.12
N ASN A 25 7.14 -7.52 -7.12
CA ASN A 25 6.40 -7.66 -8.39
C ASN A 25 6.11 -6.29 -9.05
N ASP A 26 5.75 -5.28 -8.26
CA ASP A 26 5.37 -3.94 -8.74
C ASP A 26 6.55 -3.17 -9.36
N LEU A 27 7.69 -3.12 -8.65
CA LEU A 27 8.90 -2.41 -9.10
C LEU A 27 9.56 -3.14 -10.26
N THR A 28 9.59 -4.48 -10.24
CA THR A 28 10.11 -5.25 -11.38
C THR A 28 9.18 -5.12 -12.58
N SER A 29 7.85 -5.02 -12.41
CA SER A 29 6.96 -4.72 -13.53
C SER A 29 7.23 -3.35 -14.16
N GLY A 30 7.58 -2.33 -13.35
CA GLY A 30 7.98 -1.02 -13.85
C GLY A 30 9.26 -1.08 -14.69
N LEU A 31 10.25 -1.85 -14.23
CA LEU A 31 11.47 -2.15 -14.99
C LEU A 31 11.16 -2.90 -16.30
N PHE A 32 10.23 -3.87 -16.28
CA PHE A 32 9.76 -4.58 -17.48
C PHE A 32 8.93 -3.69 -18.43
N ARG A 33 8.45 -2.54 -17.97
CA ARG A 33 7.71 -1.54 -18.76
C ARG A 33 8.59 -0.41 -19.28
N ASN A 34 9.92 -0.60 -19.35
CA ASN A 34 10.89 0.39 -19.84
C ASN A 34 10.97 1.70 -19.02
N LEU A 35 10.58 1.68 -17.74
CA LEU A 35 10.81 2.83 -16.84
C LEU A 35 12.26 2.89 -16.39
N SER A 36 12.76 4.11 -16.19
CA SER A 36 14.04 4.34 -15.52
C SER A 36 13.97 3.98 -14.04
N ILE A 37 15.12 3.74 -13.41
CA ILE A 37 15.19 3.47 -11.97
C ILE A 37 14.61 4.63 -11.14
N ASP A 38 14.78 5.87 -11.60
CA ASP A 38 14.28 7.04 -10.88
C ASP A 38 12.75 7.14 -10.96
N GLU A 39 12.15 6.81 -12.11
CA GLU A 39 10.69 6.71 -12.26
C GLU A 39 10.10 5.58 -11.40
N VAL A 40 10.78 4.44 -11.32
CA VAL A 40 10.37 3.32 -10.45
C VAL A 40 10.45 3.69 -8.97
N LYS A 41 11.47 4.47 -8.57
CA LYS A 41 11.57 5.01 -7.20
C LYS A 41 10.49 6.03 -6.89
N ALA A 42 10.12 6.88 -7.86
CA ALA A 42 9.09 7.90 -7.70
C ALA A 42 7.69 7.29 -7.45
N TYR A 43 7.45 6.05 -7.90
CA TYR A 43 6.20 5.32 -7.62
C TYR A 43 6.00 4.95 -6.13
N ILE A 44 7.08 4.71 -5.38
CA ILE A 44 6.99 4.20 -4.00
C ILE A 44 6.24 5.19 -3.09
N PRO A 45 6.57 6.50 -3.06
CA PRO A 45 5.80 7.49 -2.31
C PRO A 45 4.32 7.55 -2.70
N ASP A 46 4.00 7.48 -3.99
CA ASP A 46 2.63 7.57 -4.49
C ASP A 46 1.77 6.37 -4.06
N ALA A 47 2.34 5.16 -4.12
CA ALA A 47 1.67 3.95 -3.65
C ALA A 47 1.38 4.04 -2.14
N LEU A 48 2.36 4.48 -1.35
CA LEU A 48 2.18 4.67 0.10
C LEU A 48 1.11 5.72 0.42
N ALA A 49 1.03 6.79 -0.36
CA ALA A 49 -0.01 7.82 -0.20
C ALA A 49 -1.41 7.26 -0.44
N GLN A 50 -1.60 6.46 -1.50
CA GLN A 50 -2.88 5.82 -1.80
C GLN A 50 -3.31 4.86 -0.68
N PHE A 51 -2.38 4.05 -0.15
CA PHE A 51 -2.68 3.18 0.99
C PHE A 51 -3.06 3.98 2.23
N SER A 52 -2.36 5.08 2.50
CA SER A 52 -2.67 5.96 3.63
C SER A 52 -4.08 6.53 3.54
N ASP A 53 -4.52 6.95 2.35
CA ASP A 53 -5.85 7.51 2.16
C ASP A 53 -6.99 6.50 2.33
N VAL A 54 -6.76 5.21 2.02
CA VAL A 54 -7.74 4.14 2.22
C VAL A 54 -7.89 3.76 3.70
N VAL A 55 -6.80 3.89 4.48
CA VAL A 55 -6.76 3.49 5.89
C VAL A 55 -7.33 4.57 6.84
N LYS A 56 -7.26 5.85 6.45
CA LYS A 56 -7.81 6.99 7.22
C LYS A 56 -9.30 6.83 7.48
#